data_AF-A0A3D3XIY3-F1
#
_entry.id   AF-A0A3D3XIY3-F1
#
_cell.length_a   1.000
_cell.length_b   1.000
_cell.length_c   1.000
_cell.angle_alpha   90.00
_cell.angle_beta   90.00
_cell.angle_gamma   90.00
#
_symmetry.space_group_name_H-M   'P 1'
#
loop_
_entity.id
_entity.type
_entity.pdbx_description
1 polymer ?
#
loop_
_entity_poly.entity_id
_entity_poly.type
_entity_poly.pdbx_seq_one_letter_code
_entity_poly.pdbx_strand_id
1 'polypeptide(L)'
;MKKKCVVCGLECDGQPRYKDEQGQYLHVSCAEPQVAEPSAPAHPMEMARAPTKTTTSPIRLWNPNVASCLSLFFTPAFAAWVHAVNWRSLGENDKARQSMKWVWGIFIFILGDLMIDISGQSFSIPSITYLVILLLWYFCFGKSQIKHVKAKQTVYTKKSWVRPVAYGFLGYVSIFIFAIVATLLSIA
;
A
#
# COMPACT_ATOMS: atom_id res chain seq x y z
N MET A 1 17.01 20.43 -40.17
CA MET A 1 17.26 18.98 -40.40
C MET A 1 16.71 18.19 -39.22
N LYS A 2 15.80 17.25 -39.47
CA LYS A 2 15.21 16.41 -38.42
C LYS A 2 16.23 15.37 -37.97
N LYS A 3 16.43 15.25 -36.66
CA LYS A 3 17.45 14.38 -36.06
C LYS A 3 16.85 13.00 -35.83
N LYS A 4 17.47 11.96 -36.42
CA LYS A 4 17.02 10.57 -36.33
C LYS A 4 17.79 9.82 -35.25
N CYS A 5 17.13 8.91 -34.57
CA CYS A 5 17.77 7.99 -33.65
C CYS A 5 18.65 7.00 -34.43
N VAL A 6 19.89 6.81 -34.00
CA VAL A 6 20.81 5.89 -34.68
C VAL A 6 20.45 4.41 -34.50
N VAL A 7 19.70 4.08 -33.44
CA VAL A 7 19.30 2.69 -33.14
C VAL A 7 18.03 2.27 -33.90
N CYS A 8 17.00 3.11 -33.93
CA CYS A 8 15.70 2.75 -34.55
C CYS A 8 15.37 3.51 -35.83
N GLY A 9 16.18 4.49 -36.24
CA GLY A 9 16.00 5.26 -37.48
C GLY A 9 14.82 6.23 -37.50
N LEU A 10 14.01 6.30 -36.43
CA LEU A 10 12.86 7.19 -36.29
C LEU A 10 13.27 8.62 -35.89
N GLU A 11 12.43 9.60 -36.23
CA GLU A 11 12.65 11.02 -35.90
C GLU A 11 12.45 11.29 -34.40
N CYS A 12 13.42 11.96 -33.78
CA CYS A 12 13.39 12.30 -32.35
C CYS A 12 12.59 13.60 -32.09
N ASP A 13 11.30 13.60 -32.43
CA ASP A 13 10.42 14.77 -32.24
C ASP A 13 9.69 14.71 -30.89
N GLY A 14 9.82 15.76 -30.07
CA GLY A 14 9.06 15.96 -28.83
C GLY A 14 9.41 15.09 -27.60
N GLN A 15 10.27 14.07 -27.71
CA GLN A 15 10.67 13.22 -26.56
C GLN A 15 12.00 13.65 -25.91
N PRO A 16 12.22 13.37 -24.60
CA PRO A 16 13.52 13.57 -23.96
C PRO A 16 14.62 12.80 -24.69
N ARG A 17 15.78 13.42 -24.84
CA ARG A 17 16.87 12.98 -25.73
C ARG A 17 18.07 12.55 -24.91
N TYR A 18 18.69 11.45 -25.29
CA TYR A 18 20.00 11.04 -24.80
C TYR A 18 21.03 11.22 -25.93
N LYS A 19 22.23 11.71 -25.59
CA LYS A 19 23.37 11.70 -26.51
C LYS A 19 24.42 10.75 -25.96
N ASP A 20 24.94 9.88 -26.82
CA ASP A 20 26.11 9.07 -26.47
C ASP A 20 27.40 9.89 -26.48
N GLU A 21 28.50 9.25 -26.11
CA GLU A 21 29.84 9.86 -26.05
C GLU A 21 30.36 10.31 -27.43
N GLN A 22 29.78 9.81 -28.52
CA GLN A 22 30.10 10.21 -29.90
C GLN A 22 29.19 11.35 -30.40
N GLY A 23 28.29 11.86 -29.55
CA GLY A 23 27.40 12.98 -29.84
C GLY A 23 26.18 12.62 -30.69
N GLN A 24 25.90 11.32 -30.88
CA GLN A 24 24.76 10.83 -31.67
C GLN A 24 23.48 10.83 -30.84
N TYR A 25 22.33 10.98 -31.51
CA TYR A 25 21.04 11.10 -30.83
C TYR A 25 20.38 9.73 -30.63
N LEU A 26 19.95 9.46 -29.41
CA LEU A 26 19.20 8.26 -29.02
C LEU A 26 17.91 8.64 -28.28
N HIS A 27 16.88 7.79 -28.41
CA HIS A 27 15.75 7.81 -27.48
C HIS A 27 16.20 7.31 -26.11
N VAL A 28 15.56 7.79 -25.04
CA VAL A 28 15.86 7.32 -23.67
C VAL A 28 15.71 5.79 -23.55
N SER A 29 14.68 5.22 -24.17
CA SER A 29 14.49 3.76 -24.22
C SER A 29 15.53 3.02 -25.06
N CYS A 30 16.19 3.69 -26.00
CA CYS A 30 17.26 3.13 -26.82
C CYS A 30 18.65 3.35 -26.18
N ALA A 31 18.73 4.21 -25.16
CA ALA A 31 19.97 4.63 -24.52
C ALA A 31 20.28 3.87 -23.22
N GLU A 32 19.37 3.01 -22.74
CA GLU A 32 19.58 2.19 -21.55
C GLU A 32 20.59 1.07 -21.90
N PRO A 33 21.87 1.16 -21.48
CA PRO A 33 22.91 0.35 -22.09
C PRO A 33 23.38 -0.78 -21.18
N GLN A 34 23.64 -1.90 -21.84
CA GLN A 34 24.46 -3.02 -21.42
C GLN A 34 25.89 -2.53 -21.07
N VAL A 35 26.10 -2.11 -19.83
CA VAL A 35 27.42 -1.82 -19.25
C VAL A 35 27.37 -2.39 -17.82
N ALA A 36 28.08 -3.44 -17.42
CA ALA A 36 29.37 -3.96 -17.85
C ALA A 36 29.52 -5.47 -17.53
N GLU A 37 30.16 -6.23 -18.42
CA GLU A 37 31.31 -7.08 -18.05
C GLU A 37 32.10 -7.49 -19.33
N PRO A 38 33.44 -7.54 -19.30
CA PRO A 38 34.27 -7.73 -20.51
C PRO A 38 34.68 -9.19 -20.77
N SER A 39 34.77 -9.50 -22.07
CA SER A 39 35.66 -10.46 -22.75
C SER A 39 35.58 -11.98 -22.49
N ALA A 40 35.07 -12.66 -23.53
CA ALA A 40 35.16 -14.06 -24.02
C ALA A 40 36.51 -14.82 -23.81
N PRO A 41 36.66 -16.16 -24.05
CA PRO A 41 35.96 -16.94 -25.10
C PRO A 41 35.62 -18.45 -24.93
N ALA A 42 34.67 -18.88 -25.78
CA ALA A 42 34.45 -20.17 -26.48
C ALA A 42 34.54 -21.53 -25.73
N HIS A 43 33.39 -22.22 -25.60
CA HIS A 43 33.16 -23.65 -25.92
C HIS A 43 31.63 -23.98 -25.83
N PRO A 44 31.14 -25.14 -26.34
CA PRO A 44 30.03 -25.20 -27.30
C PRO A 44 28.68 -25.64 -26.70
N MET A 45 27.60 -25.27 -27.42
CA MET A 45 26.22 -25.81 -27.35
C MET A 45 25.80 -26.39 -25.98
N GLU A 46 25.32 -25.53 -25.07
CA GLU A 46 24.46 -25.98 -23.99
C GLU A 46 23.03 -25.44 -24.21
N MET A 47 22.14 -26.41 -24.31
CA MET A 47 20.71 -26.41 -24.64
C MET A 47 19.96 -25.08 -24.46
N ALA A 48 19.16 -24.77 -25.48
CA ALA A 48 18.10 -23.78 -25.45
C ALA A 48 17.25 -23.89 -24.17
N ARG A 49 17.56 -23.04 -23.18
CA ARG A 49 16.68 -22.81 -22.04
C ARG A 49 15.52 -21.98 -22.57
N ALA A 50 14.36 -22.64 -22.71
CA ALA A 50 13.09 -21.98 -23.01
C ALA A 50 12.94 -20.72 -22.15
N PRO A 51 12.39 -19.61 -22.69
CA PRO A 51 12.19 -18.40 -21.91
C PRO A 51 11.32 -18.78 -20.71
N THR A 52 11.91 -18.73 -19.52
CA THR A 52 11.15 -18.80 -18.27
C THR A 52 10.12 -17.69 -18.33
N LYS A 53 8.87 -18.04 -18.63
CA LYS A 53 7.72 -17.16 -18.45
C LYS A 53 7.74 -16.74 -16.98
N THR A 54 8.25 -15.55 -16.72
CA THR A 54 8.03 -14.83 -15.46
C THR A 54 6.52 -14.66 -15.35
N THR A 55 5.87 -15.59 -14.65
CA THR A 55 4.45 -15.55 -14.36
C THR A 55 4.27 -14.47 -13.30
N THR A 56 4.29 -13.21 -13.73
CA THR A 56 3.95 -12.07 -12.89
C THR A 56 2.48 -12.22 -12.53
N SER A 57 2.21 -12.87 -11.40
CA SER A 57 0.86 -13.00 -10.88
C SER A 57 0.25 -11.60 -10.74
N PRO A 58 -0.99 -11.39 -11.20
CA PRO A 58 -1.59 -10.06 -11.19
C PRO A 58 -1.71 -9.55 -9.75
N ILE A 59 -1.29 -8.30 -9.53
CA ILE A 59 -1.39 -7.63 -8.23
C ILE A 59 -2.86 -7.62 -7.79
N ARG A 60 -3.13 -8.08 -6.57
CA ARG A 60 -4.49 -8.14 -6.01
C ARG A 60 -4.63 -7.21 -4.80
N LEU A 61 -5.56 -6.26 -4.88
CA LEU A 61 -5.78 -5.25 -3.82
C LEU A 61 -7.25 -5.11 -3.49
N TRP A 62 -7.54 -4.67 -2.26
CA TRP A 62 -8.82 -4.07 -1.95
C TRP A 62 -8.84 -2.62 -2.43
N ASN A 63 -10.01 -2.14 -2.84
CA ASN A 63 -10.15 -0.75 -3.27
C ASN A 63 -9.87 0.19 -2.07
N PRO A 64 -8.85 1.06 -2.14
CA PRO A 64 -8.47 1.91 -1.02
C PRO A 64 -9.54 2.95 -0.66
N ASN A 65 -10.38 3.38 -1.62
CA ASN A 65 -11.51 4.27 -1.33
C ASN A 65 -12.58 3.54 -0.51
N VAL A 66 -12.90 2.30 -0.87
CA VAL A 66 -13.89 1.49 -0.12
C VAL A 66 -13.37 1.21 1.29
N ALA A 67 -12.06 0.96 1.46
CA ALA A 67 -11.45 0.84 2.78
C ALA A 67 -11.70 2.09 3.64
N SER A 68 -11.47 3.29 3.07
CA SER A 68 -11.70 4.56 3.77
C SER A 68 -13.18 4.84 4.06
N CYS A 69 -14.11 4.41 3.20
CA CYS A 69 -15.54 4.48 3.52
C CYS A 69 -15.89 3.53 4.68
N LEU A 70 -15.35 2.32 4.67
CA LEU A 70 -15.59 1.35 5.74
C LEU A 70 -14.98 1.74 7.09
N SER A 71 -13.98 2.64 7.14
CA SER A 71 -13.53 3.19 8.44
C SER A 71 -14.57 4.04 9.15
N LEU A 72 -15.55 4.60 8.44
CA LEU A 72 -16.68 5.30 9.07
C LEU A 72 -17.61 4.33 9.81
N PHE A 73 -17.75 3.12 9.26
CA PHE A 73 -18.63 2.10 9.81
C PHE A 73 -17.95 1.23 10.87
N PHE A 74 -16.66 0.92 10.69
CA PHE A 74 -15.85 0.17 11.63
C PHE A 74 -15.00 1.13 12.47
N THR A 75 -13.73 1.25 12.13
CA THR A 75 -12.80 2.16 12.77
C THR A 75 -11.72 2.58 11.77
N PRO A 76 -10.98 3.67 12.00
CA PRO A 76 -9.80 3.96 11.20
C PRO A 76 -8.71 2.87 11.34
N ALA A 77 -8.70 2.09 12.43
CA ALA A 77 -7.80 0.94 12.58
C ALA A 77 -8.08 -0.15 11.53
N PHE A 78 -9.36 -0.44 11.27
CA PHE A 78 -9.75 -1.39 10.22
C PHE A 78 -9.21 -0.96 8.85
N ALA A 79 -9.46 0.30 8.47
CA ALA A 79 -9.00 0.78 7.17
C ALA A 79 -7.48 0.89 7.08
N ALA A 80 -6.80 1.27 8.18
CA ALA A 80 -5.34 1.26 8.26
C ALA A 80 -4.76 -0.15 8.08
N TRP A 81 -5.39 -1.17 8.66
CA TRP A 81 -4.99 -2.57 8.46
C TRP A 81 -5.16 -3.02 7.01
N VAL A 82 -6.30 -2.70 6.38
CA VAL A 82 -6.52 -2.99 4.95
C VAL A 82 -5.46 -2.28 4.09
N HIS A 83 -5.17 -1.01 4.39
CA HIS A 83 -4.12 -0.24 3.70
C HIS A 83 -2.75 -0.88 3.89
N ALA A 84 -2.42 -1.38 5.09
CA ALA A 84 -1.17 -2.08 5.34
C ALA A 84 -1.02 -3.33 4.45
N VAL A 85 -2.06 -4.15 4.35
CA VAL A 85 -2.02 -5.37 3.51
C VAL A 85 -1.95 -5.03 2.03
N ASN A 86 -2.65 -3.98 1.60
CA ASN A 86 -2.53 -3.45 0.24
C ASN A 86 -1.11 -2.96 -0.06
N TRP A 87 -0.47 -2.23 0.87
CA TRP A 87 0.91 -1.76 0.69
C TRP A 87 1.91 -2.91 0.58
N ARG A 88 1.76 -3.96 1.40
CA ARG A 88 2.57 -5.20 1.25
C ARG A 88 2.38 -5.84 -0.11
N SER A 89 1.14 -5.88 -0.59
CA SER A 89 0.83 -6.45 -1.91
C SER A 89 1.41 -5.62 -3.07
N LEU A 90 1.74 -4.35 -2.82
CA LEU A 90 2.44 -3.45 -3.75
C LEU A 90 3.97 -3.49 -3.60
N GLY A 91 4.52 -4.28 -2.67
CA GLY A 91 5.96 -4.32 -2.36
C GLY A 91 6.46 -3.15 -1.50
N GLU A 92 5.56 -2.26 -1.07
CA GLU A 92 5.88 -1.01 -0.35
C GLU A 92 5.86 -1.28 1.18
N ASN A 93 6.82 -2.07 1.65
CA ASN A 93 6.84 -2.57 3.04
C ASN A 93 6.93 -1.48 4.11
N ASP A 94 7.63 -0.38 3.85
CA ASP A 94 7.75 0.72 4.82
C ASP A 94 6.41 1.42 5.04
N LYS A 95 5.65 1.64 3.97
CA LYS A 95 4.29 2.19 4.05
C LYS A 95 3.35 1.22 4.75
N ALA A 96 3.52 -0.09 4.53
CA ALA A 96 2.75 -1.09 5.26
C ALA A 96 3.03 -1.06 6.77
N ARG A 97 4.29 -0.92 7.18
CA ARG A 97 4.68 -0.76 8.59
C ARG A 97 4.08 0.50 9.19
N GLN A 98 4.12 1.61 8.45
CA GLN A 98 3.52 2.87 8.87
C GLN A 98 2.00 2.75 9.06
N SER A 99 1.30 2.07 8.15
CA SER A 99 -0.13 1.77 8.31
C SER A 99 -0.40 0.89 9.53
N MET A 100 0.44 -0.10 9.83
CA MET A 100 0.30 -0.92 11.06
C MET A 100 0.53 -0.12 12.35
N LYS A 101 1.41 0.88 12.35
CA LYS A 101 1.57 1.77 13.52
C LYS A 101 0.25 2.48 13.87
N TRP A 102 -0.51 2.89 12.85
CA TRP A 102 -1.85 3.45 13.04
C TRP A 102 -2.84 2.45 13.63
N VAL A 103 -2.81 1.20 13.17
CA VAL A 103 -3.64 0.13 13.73
C VAL A 103 -3.38 0.00 15.23
N TRP A 104 -2.12 -0.15 15.63
CA TRP A 104 -1.75 -0.30 17.03
C TRP A 104 -2.04 0.95 17.86
N GLY A 105 -1.76 2.14 17.33
CA GLY A 105 -2.05 3.41 18.02
C GLY A 105 -3.53 3.57 18.31
N ILE A 106 -4.40 3.27 17.35
CA ILE A 106 -5.86 3.34 17.54
C ILE A 106 -6.33 2.23 18.49
N PHE A 107 -5.76 1.03 18.40
CA PHE A 107 -6.11 -0.06 19.31
C PHE A 107 -5.77 0.27 20.77
N ILE A 108 -4.58 0.82 21.02
CA ILE A 108 -4.15 1.30 22.35
C ILE A 108 -5.08 2.42 22.83
N PHE A 109 -5.44 3.35 21.95
CA PHE A 109 -6.38 4.43 22.28
C PHE A 109 -7.76 3.89 22.70
N ILE A 110 -8.36 2.99 21.92
CA ILE A 110 -9.66 2.38 22.22
C ILE A 110 -9.60 1.61 23.54
N LEU A 111 -8.52 0.85 23.77
CA LEU A 111 -8.35 0.10 25.02
C LEU A 111 -8.20 1.04 26.22
N GLY A 112 -7.43 2.13 26.08
CA GLY A 112 -7.26 3.13 27.12
C GLY A 112 -8.57 3.84 27.48
N ASP A 113 -9.35 4.24 26.47
CA ASP A 113 -10.67 4.85 26.66
C ASP A 113 -11.61 3.89 27.42
N LEU A 114 -11.65 2.63 26.99
CA LEU A 114 -12.46 1.61 27.65
C LEU A 114 -12.05 1.36 29.12
N MET A 115 -10.75 1.38 29.42
CA MET A 115 -10.27 1.25 30.81
C MET A 115 -10.65 2.45 31.68
N ILE A 116 -10.62 3.67 31.13
CA ILE A 116 -11.08 4.89 31.82
C ILE A 116 -12.55 4.74 32.18
N ASP A 117 -13.39 4.36 31.22
CA ASP A 117 -14.83 4.17 31.43
C ASP A 117 -15.13 3.14 32.51
N ILE A 118 -14.44 1.99 32.49
CA ILE A 118 -14.64 0.92 33.49
C ILE A 118 -14.14 1.33 34.87
N SER A 119 -13.11 2.17 34.97
CA SER A 119 -12.56 2.62 36.25
C SER A 119 -13.48 3.58 37.03
N GLY A 120 -14.57 4.05 36.43
CA GLY A 120 -15.52 4.96 37.07
C GLY A 120 -14.96 6.36 37.37
N GLN A 121 -13.88 6.74 36.71
CA GLN A 121 -13.33 8.09 36.83
C GLN A 121 -14.30 9.13 36.24
N SER A 122 -14.34 10.32 36.84
CA SER A 122 -15.13 11.45 36.32
C SER A 122 -14.56 12.05 35.01
N PHE A 123 -13.44 11.51 34.52
CA PHE A 123 -12.83 11.89 33.26
C PHE A 123 -13.36 11.00 32.13
N SER A 124 -13.78 11.61 31.02
CA SER A 124 -14.25 10.91 29.83
C SER A 124 -13.62 11.52 28.58
N ILE A 125 -13.28 10.70 27.58
CA ILE A 125 -12.81 11.22 26.30
C ILE A 125 -14.01 11.72 25.49
N PRO A 126 -14.01 12.99 25.03
CA PRO A 126 -15.12 13.51 24.23
C PRO A 126 -15.31 12.74 22.93
N SER A 127 -16.55 12.42 22.56
CA SER A 127 -16.85 11.62 21.35
C SER A 127 -16.34 12.24 20.05
N ILE A 128 -16.19 13.57 19.98
CA ILE A 128 -15.58 14.29 18.85
C ILE A 128 -14.14 13.83 18.56
N THR A 129 -13.43 13.32 19.58
CA THR A 129 -12.04 12.83 19.47
C THR A 129 -11.93 11.72 18.43
N TYR A 130 -12.91 10.83 18.35
CA TYR A 130 -12.96 9.76 17.35
C TYR A 130 -13.04 10.30 15.92
N LEU A 131 -13.85 11.34 15.71
CA LEU A 131 -13.94 12.01 14.42
C LEU A 131 -12.63 12.71 14.06
N VAL A 132 -11.98 13.37 15.02
CA VAL A 132 -10.67 14.01 14.82
C VAL A 132 -9.61 12.98 14.44
N ILE A 133 -9.53 11.83 15.14
CA ILE A 133 -8.61 10.74 14.83
C ILE A 133 -8.87 10.18 13.42
N LEU A 134 -10.14 9.96 13.07
CA LEU A 134 -10.53 9.49 11.74
C LEU A 134 -10.06 10.46 10.64
N LEU A 135 -10.34 11.76 10.80
CA LEU A 135 -9.95 12.79 9.83
C LEU A 135 -8.42 12.89 9.74
N LEU A 136 -7.73 12.92 10.88
CA LEU A 136 -6.26 12.98 10.93
C LEU A 136 -5.64 11.79 10.19
N TRP A 137 -6.10 10.56 10.48
CA TRP A 137 -5.66 9.37 9.76
C TRP A 137 -5.94 9.48 8.26
N TYR A 138 -7.16 9.88 7.88
CA TYR A 138 -7.55 9.94 6.47
C TYR A 138 -6.71 10.93 5.67
N PHE A 139 -6.54 12.16 6.17
CA PHE A 139 -5.82 13.21 5.47
C PHE A 139 -4.30 12.98 5.45
N CYS A 140 -3.72 12.48 6.54
CA CYS A 140 -2.27 12.25 6.59
C CYS A 140 -1.84 10.94 5.92
N PHE A 141 -2.67 9.88 5.99
CA PHE A 141 -2.26 8.53 5.58
C PHE A 141 -3.23 7.88 4.59
N GLY A 142 -4.53 7.92 4.85
CA GLY A 142 -5.54 7.27 4.01
C GLY A 142 -5.50 7.73 2.54
N LYS A 143 -5.33 9.03 2.30
CA LYS A 143 -5.21 9.59 0.93
C LYS A 143 -3.94 9.15 0.20
N SER A 144 -2.87 8.78 0.92
CA SER A 144 -1.58 8.42 0.32
C SER A 144 -1.70 7.17 -0.58
N GLN A 145 -2.40 6.13 -0.13
CA GLN A 145 -2.58 4.91 -0.92
C GLN A 145 -3.46 5.15 -2.16
N ILE A 146 -4.51 5.96 -2.01
CA ILE A 146 -5.39 6.34 -3.12
C ILE A 146 -4.59 7.09 -4.19
N LYS A 147 -3.77 8.07 -3.77
CA LYS A 147 -2.91 8.84 -4.68
C LYS A 147 -1.90 7.94 -5.39
N HIS A 148 -1.29 7.00 -4.67
CA HIS A 148 -0.28 6.11 -5.22
C HIS A 148 -0.83 5.19 -6.31
N VAL A 149 -1.97 4.53 -6.04
CA VAL A 149 -2.62 3.63 -7.00
C VAL A 149 -3.07 4.39 -8.25
N LYS A 150 -3.60 5.62 -8.08
CA LYS A 150 -4.00 6.48 -9.21
C LYS A 150 -2.81 6.97 -10.02
N ALA A 151 -1.76 7.47 -9.37
CA ALA A 151 -0.60 8.06 -10.03
C ALA A 151 0.23 7.04 -10.80
N LYS A 152 0.41 5.83 -10.25
CA LYS A 152 1.13 4.73 -10.93
C LYS A 152 0.27 3.98 -11.96
N GLN A 153 -0.98 4.41 -12.20
CA GLN A 153 -1.97 3.69 -13.01
C GLN A 153 -1.98 2.18 -12.73
N THR A 154 -1.88 1.79 -11.46
CA THR A 154 -1.67 0.39 -11.10
C THR A 154 -2.90 -0.42 -11.50
N VAL A 155 -2.73 -1.32 -12.46
CA VAL A 155 -3.76 -2.29 -12.83
C VAL A 155 -3.74 -3.41 -11.81
N TYR A 156 -4.85 -3.59 -11.08
CA TYR A 156 -4.98 -4.62 -10.05
C TYR A 156 -6.33 -5.34 -10.13
N THR A 157 -6.34 -6.60 -9.74
CA THR A 157 -7.58 -7.36 -9.56
C THR A 157 -8.16 -7.08 -8.18
N LYS A 158 -9.46 -6.76 -8.13
CA LYS A 158 -10.15 -6.45 -6.87
C LYS A 158 -10.31 -7.70 -6.01
N LYS A 159 -9.91 -7.61 -4.73
CA LYS A 159 -10.15 -8.66 -3.72
C LYS A 159 -11.58 -8.59 -3.17
N SER A 160 -12.13 -9.75 -2.78
CA SER A 160 -13.43 -9.83 -2.10
C SER A 160 -13.38 -9.19 -0.71
N TRP A 161 -14.45 -8.49 -0.34
CA TRP A 161 -14.60 -7.81 0.94
C TRP A 161 -15.15 -8.67 2.07
N VAL A 162 -15.65 -9.88 1.77
CA VAL A 162 -16.30 -10.76 2.76
C VAL A 162 -15.42 -10.99 3.99
N ARG A 163 -14.15 -11.37 3.78
CA ARG A 163 -13.22 -11.66 4.88
C ARG A 163 -12.88 -10.40 5.71
N PRO A 164 -12.42 -9.27 5.12
CA PRO A 164 -12.21 -8.05 5.90
C PRO A 164 -13.43 -7.63 6.70
N VAL A 165 -14.61 -7.59 6.08
CA VAL A 165 -15.85 -7.16 6.74
C VAL A 165 -16.19 -8.09 7.90
N ALA A 166 -16.05 -9.41 7.72
CA ALA A 166 -16.22 -10.38 8.81
C ALA A 166 -15.25 -10.12 9.98
N TYR A 167 -13.98 -9.81 9.70
CA TYR A 167 -13.03 -9.43 10.76
C TYR A 167 -13.39 -8.12 11.46
N GLY A 168 -13.96 -7.15 10.72
CA GLY A 168 -14.49 -5.92 11.32
C GLY A 168 -15.59 -6.20 12.34
N PHE A 169 -16.58 -7.03 11.98
CA PHE A 169 -17.64 -7.46 12.89
C PHE A 169 -17.11 -8.28 14.07
N LEU A 170 -16.18 -9.21 13.82
CA LEU A 170 -15.53 -9.98 14.88
C LEU A 170 -14.79 -9.08 15.87
N GLY A 171 -14.18 -8.00 15.39
CA GLY A 171 -13.56 -6.97 16.22
C GLY A 171 -14.56 -6.31 17.16
N TYR A 172 -15.74 -5.92 16.66
CA TYR A 172 -16.80 -5.39 17.51
C TYR A 172 -17.26 -6.38 18.57
N VAL A 173 -17.57 -7.61 18.15
CA VAL A 173 -18.00 -8.66 19.09
C VAL A 173 -16.96 -8.88 20.20
N SER A 174 -15.67 -8.90 19.84
CA SER A 174 -14.57 -9.04 20.79
C SER A 174 -14.52 -7.88 21.80
N ILE A 175 -14.67 -6.64 21.35
CA ILE A 175 -14.68 -5.46 22.23
C ILE A 175 -15.88 -5.48 23.16
N PHE A 176 -17.08 -5.82 22.65
CA PHE A 176 -18.30 -5.93 23.46
C PHE A 176 -18.17 -7.00 24.56
N ILE A 177 -17.70 -8.20 24.21
CA ILE A 177 -17.50 -9.28 25.19
C ILE A 177 -16.50 -8.85 26.25
N PHE A 178 -15.36 -8.28 25.82
CA PHE A 178 -14.33 -7.81 26.75
C PHE A 178 -14.87 -6.74 27.70
N ALA A 179 -15.61 -5.75 27.19
CA ALA A 179 -16.23 -4.71 28.03
C ALA A 179 -17.19 -5.31 29.07
N ILE A 180 -18.09 -6.21 28.66
CA ILE A 180 -19.02 -6.89 29.57
C ILE A 180 -18.26 -7.63 30.68
N VAL A 181 -17.27 -8.45 30.31
CA VAL A 181 -16.47 -9.23 31.27
C VAL A 181 -15.73 -8.30 32.23
N ALA A 182 -15.08 -7.26 31.72
CA ALA A 182 -14.31 -6.33 32.54
C ALA A 182 -15.21 -5.55 33.51
N THR A 183 -16.41 -5.13 33.09
CA THR A 183 -17.39 -4.48 33.97
C THR A 183 -17.93 -5.45 35.03
N LEU A 184 -18.20 -6.71 34.69
CA LEU A 184 -18.64 -7.70 35.68
C LEU A 184 -17.56 -7.94 36.74
N LEU A 185 -16.29 -8.03 36.32
CA LEU A 185 -15.16 -8.19 37.22
C LEU A 185 -14.87 -6.95 38.08
N SER A 186 -15.21 -5.74 37.62
CA SER A 186 -15.03 -4.52 38.44
C SER A 186 -16.10 -4.35 39.52
N ILE A 187 -17.22 -5.09 39.43
CA ILE A 187 -18.34 -5.03 40.38
C ILE A 187 -18.30 -6.20 41.39
N ALA A 188 -17.69 -7.34 41.01
CA ALA A 188 -17.52 -8.53 41.84
C ALA A 188 -16.40 -8.37 42.89
#